data_AF-A0A950VGZ6-F1
#
_entry.id   AF-A0A950VGZ6-F1
#
_cell.length_a   1.000
_cell.length_b   1.000
_cell.length_c   1.000
_cell.angle_alpha   90.00
_cell.angle_beta   90.00
_cell.angle_gamma   90.00
#
_symmetry.space_group_name_H-M   'P 1'
#
loop_
_entity.id
_entity.type
_entity.pdbx_description
1 polymer ?
#
loop_
_entity_poly.entity_id
_entity_poly.type
_entity_poly.pdbx_seq_one_letter_code
_entity_poly.pdbx_strand_id
1 'polypeptide(L)'
;MFAIGEGLSPVAWVALGLLVLFLGTVALFELMGVRYIPNNRIGIVEKLWSPRGSITEGRILALNGEAGYQADLLRGGYHFGLWRLQYRIHRVTLVTVPQGKIGYVYARDGEPLQPSQTLGRVVACNNFQDARAFLEGAGAEGEAVPGQRGRQRAILREGVYAINLALFVVISEDAVYRLSLQGQRELETLMDWQNQLSQIDGFDAVVIGAPVQAPDPITPGKDMTVDSIGIISIQDGPSLSPGEIIAPAVGTNPNDPHYHNNFQDPEAFLRAGGQRGRQYPALTDGTYFINRWFATVEIIPKTVVPIGYVGVVVSYFGRIGRDISGDAFRHGERVAEGERGVWERPLGPGKYPFNTYAGNIILVPTTNFVLHWITGKSEAHRYDESLKSIDLVTKDAYEPMLPLSVVVHIDYQKAPGVIQRFGDIKKLITQTLDPMLSAYFRDTAHKKTMLELLQQRDLIQQEARSELRRKFGEFDIECVDVLIGKPDTTDIGGKIETLLEQLRLRQLSIEQIETYERQRAAAEKQR
;
A
#
# COMPACT_ATOMS: atom_id res chain seq x y z
N MET A 1 -75.73 -56.28 -39.81
CA MET A 1 -76.11 -54.90 -40.15
C MET A 1 -76.49 -54.20 -38.86
N PHE A 2 -75.91 -53.01 -38.66
CA PHE A 2 -75.94 -52.09 -37.52
C PHE A 2 -77.25 -51.93 -36.73
N ALA A 3 -77.11 -51.72 -35.42
CA ALA A 3 -77.87 -50.72 -34.67
C ALA A 3 -76.99 -50.20 -33.51
N ILE A 4 -76.43 -49.01 -33.71
CA ILE A 4 -75.72 -48.20 -32.72
C ILE A 4 -76.77 -47.25 -32.13
N GLY A 5 -76.81 -47.07 -30.81
CA GLY A 5 -77.42 -45.87 -30.23
C GLY A 5 -78.07 -46.05 -28.86
N GLU A 6 -77.30 -46.35 -27.81
CA GLU A 6 -77.71 -45.93 -26.46
C GLU A 6 -77.36 -44.44 -26.30
N GLY A 7 -78.39 -43.62 -26.11
CA GLY A 7 -78.26 -42.17 -25.91
C GLY A 7 -77.58 -41.85 -24.59
N LEU A 8 -76.60 -40.94 -24.63
CA LEU A 8 -75.93 -40.37 -23.46
C LEU A 8 -76.96 -39.83 -22.44
N SER A 9 -76.78 -40.15 -21.16
CA SER A 9 -77.67 -39.70 -20.08
C SER A 9 -77.69 -38.16 -19.97
N PRO A 10 -78.77 -37.55 -19.42
CA PRO A 10 -78.84 -36.09 -19.23
C PRO A 10 -77.65 -35.51 -18.45
N VAL A 11 -77.12 -36.29 -17.50
CA VAL A 11 -75.93 -35.95 -16.72
C VAL A 11 -74.67 -35.89 -17.60
N ALA A 12 -74.55 -36.77 -18.59
CA ALA A 12 -73.43 -36.77 -19.53
C ALA A 12 -73.44 -35.54 -20.45
N TRP A 13 -74.62 -35.02 -20.83
CA TRP A 13 -74.73 -33.78 -21.60
C TRP A 13 -74.35 -32.53 -20.78
N VAL A 14 -74.73 -32.49 -19.51
CA VAL A 14 -74.31 -31.40 -18.60
C VAL A 14 -72.80 -31.45 -18.36
N ALA A 15 -72.24 -32.64 -18.15
CA ALA A 15 -70.81 -32.82 -18.00
C ALA A 15 -70.04 -32.43 -19.28
N LEU A 16 -70.57 -32.78 -20.46
CA LEU A 16 -70.00 -32.38 -21.75
C LEU A 16 -70.07 -30.86 -21.96
N GLY A 17 -71.19 -30.23 -21.59
CA GLY A 17 -71.35 -28.77 -21.64
C GLY A 17 -70.37 -28.03 -20.73
N LEU A 18 -70.17 -28.51 -19.50
CA LEU A 18 -69.17 -27.96 -18.58
C LEU A 18 -67.74 -28.18 -19.06
N LEU A 19 -67.44 -29.34 -19.66
CA LEU A 19 -66.13 -29.63 -20.25
C LEU A 19 -65.83 -28.68 -21.42
N VAL A 20 -66.80 -28.46 -22.32
CA VAL A 20 -66.66 -27.53 -23.45
C VAL A 20 -66.51 -26.09 -22.97
N LEU A 21 -67.29 -25.67 -21.96
CA LEU A 21 -67.14 -24.35 -21.35
C LEU A 21 -65.75 -24.19 -20.71
N PHE A 22 -65.28 -25.19 -19.98
CA PHE A 22 -63.95 -25.21 -19.37
C PHE A 22 -62.85 -25.13 -20.45
N LEU A 23 -62.88 -25.99 -21.46
CA LEU A 23 -61.94 -25.96 -22.58
C LEU A 23 -62.00 -24.63 -23.35
N GLY A 24 -63.19 -24.07 -23.54
CA GLY A 24 -63.40 -22.75 -24.16
C GLY A 24 -62.79 -21.61 -23.34
N THR A 25 -62.96 -21.62 -22.01
CA THR A 25 -62.30 -20.63 -21.14
C THR A 25 -60.79 -20.78 -21.12
N VAL A 26 -60.26 -22.01 -21.06
CA VAL A 26 -58.82 -22.28 -21.14
C VAL A 26 -58.27 -21.82 -22.50
N ALA A 27 -58.96 -22.12 -23.60
CA ALA A 27 -58.59 -21.66 -24.93
C ALA A 27 -58.64 -20.12 -25.04
N LEU A 28 -59.61 -19.46 -24.41
CA LEU A 28 -59.70 -18.00 -24.35
C LEU A 28 -58.54 -17.38 -23.56
N PHE A 29 -58.17 -17.96 -22.41
CA PHE A 29 -57.01 -17.52 -21.62
C PHE A 29 -55.69 -17.73 -22.36
N GLU A 30 -55.56 -18.85 -23.07
CA GLU A 30 -54.42 -19.13 -23.94
C GLU A 30 -54.38 -18.18 -25.15
N LEU A 31 -55.53 -17.84 -25.74
CA LEU A 31 -55.67 -16.85 -26.83
C LEU A 31 -55.30 -15.44 -26.37
N MET A 32 -55.73 -15.03 -25.16
CA MET A 32 -55.37 -13.74 -24.56
C MET A 32 -53.89 -13.69 -24.12
N GLY A 33 -53.19 -14.83 -24.07
CA GLY A 33 -51.78 -14.91 -23.71
C GLY A 33 -51.52 -14.38 -22.29
N VAL A 34 -52.41 -14.66 -21.34
CA VAL A 34 -52.30 -14.18 -19.95
C VAL A 34 -51.18 -14.90 -19.24
N ARG A 35 -50.22 -14.14 -18.69
CA ARG A 35 -49.06 -14.68 -17.99
C ARG A 35 -48.89 -13.98 -16.65
N TYR A 36 -48.89 -14.78 -15.59
CA TYR A 36 -48.61 -14.31 -14.24
C TYR A 36 -47.12 -14.48 -13.92
N ILE A 37 -46.51 -13.43 -13.38
CA ILE A 37 -45.15 -13.45 -12.85
C ILE A 37 -45.24 -13.06 -11.36
N PRO A 38 -44.75 -13.90 -10.44
CA PRO A 38 -44.78 -13.58 -9.02
C PRO A 38 -43.80 -12.44 -8.71
N ASN A 39 -44.11 -11.63 -7.71
CA ASN A 39 -43.33 -10.43 -7.38
C ASN A 39 -41.87 -10.70 -6.93
N ASN A 40 -41.54 -11.93 -6.55
CA ASN A 40 -40.18 -12.35 -6.20
C ASN A 40 -39.34 -12.81 -7.41
N ARG A 41 -39.88 -12.71 -8.63
CA ARG A 41 -39.22 -13.12 -9.87
C ARG A 41 -39.41 -12.06 -10.93
N ILE A 42 -38.54 -12.13 -11.93
CA ILE A 42 -38.67 -11.37 -13.18
C ILE A 42 -38.88 -12.33 -14.33
N GLY A 43 -39.65 -11.88 -15.32
CA GLY A 43 -39.82 -12.58 -16.59
C GLY A 43 -38.87 -12.02 -17.63
N ILE A 44 -37.92 -12.83 -18.07
CA ILE A 44 -37.14 -12.55 -19.29
C ILE A 44 -37.93 -13.09 -20.47
N VAL A 45 -38.20 -12.23 -21.45
CA VAL A 45 -38.99 -12.59 -22.63
C VAL A 45 -38.07 -13.00 -23.77
N GLU A 46 -38.31 -14.18 -24.33
CA GLU A 46 -37.68 -14.67 -25.55
C GLU A 46 -38.75 -14.75 -26.63
N LYS A 47 -38.52 -14.10 -27.77
CA LYS A 47 -39.42 -14.10 -28.91
C LYS A 47 -38.93 -15.13 -29.95
N LEU A 48 -39.72 -16.19 -30.16
CA LEU A 48 -39.35 -17.33 -31.02
C LEU A 48 -39.37 -16.98 -32.51
N TRP A 49 -40.25 -16.08 -32.93
CA TRP A 49 -40.34 -15.62 -34.32
C TRP A 49 -40.90 -14.19 -34.39
N SER A 50 -40.45 -13.44 -35.39
CA SER A 50 -40.89 -12.07 -35.63
C SER A 50 -40.97 -11.80 -37.13
N PRO A 51 -41.99 -11.07 -37.61
CA PRO A 51 -42.06 -10.64 -39.01
C PRO A 51 -40.96 -9.62 -39.38
N ARG A 52 -40.25 -9.06 -38.39
CA ARG A 52 -39.13 -8.11 -38.58
C ARG A 52 -37.76 -8.77 -38.78
N GLY A 53 -37.70 -10.11 -38.78
CA GLY A 53 -36.46 -10.86 -38.92
C GLY A 53 -35.85 -11.33 -37.60
N SER A 54 -34.65 -11.91 -37.71
CA SER A 54 -33.82 -12.38 -36.59
C SER A 54 -32.83 -11.29 -36.17
N ILE A 55 -32.34 -11.37 -34.92
CA ILE A 55 -31.22 -10.57 -34.42
C ILE A 55 -30.06 -10.52 -35.42
N THR A 56 -29.45 -9.34 -35.55
CA THR A 56 -28.27 -9.10 -36.38
C THR A 56 -27.04 -9.86 -35.86
N GLU A 57 -26.15 -10.26 -36.77
CA GLU A 57 -24.96 -11.04 -36.44
C GLU A 57 -24.13 -10.38 -35.31
N GLY A 58 -23.84 -11.14 -34.26
CA GLY A 58 -23.01 -10.70 -33.13
C GLY A 58 -23.76 -10.13 -31.93
N ARG A 59 -25.07 -9.86 -32.03
CA ARG A 59 -25.92 -9.44 -30.89
C ARG A 59 -26.72 -10.61 -30.33
N ILE A 60 -26.95 -10.61 -29.01
CA ILE A 60 -27.71 -11.64 -28.28
C ILE A 60 -29.10 -11.10 -27.90
N LEU A 61 -29.22 -9.78 -27.70
CA LEU A 61 -30.47 -9.12 -27.31
C LEU A 61 -31.13 -8.39 -28.48
N ALA A 62 -32.45 -8.54 -28.57
CA ALA A 62 -33.33 -7.81 -29.46
C ALA A 62 -33.80 -6.50 -28.79
N LEU A 63 -33.52 -5.37 -29.45
CA LEU A 63 -33.93 -4.03 -29.01
C LEU A 63 -35.26 -3.58 -29.66
N ASN A 64 -35.50 -3.98 -30.91
CA ASN A 64 -36.61 -3.48 -31.74
C ASN A 64 -37.71 -4.52 -32.01
N GLY A 65 -37.85 -5.51 -31.12
CA GLY A 65 -38.87 -6.56 -31.25
C GLY A 65 -38.58 -7.61 -32.32
N GLU A 66 -37.31 -7.77 -32.68
CA GLU A 66 -36.76 -8.87 -33.50
C GLU A 66 -36.93 -10.22 -32.78
N ALA A 67 -36.74 -11.33 -33.51
CA ALA A 67 -36.72 -12.66 -32.89
C ALA A 67 -35.44 -12.83 -32.04
N GLY A 68 -35.59 -13.26 -30.78
CA GLY A 68 -34.50 -13.35 -29.79
C GLY A 68 -34.93 -12.92 -28.38
N TYR A 69 -33.96 -12.89 -27.45
CA TYR A 69 -34.16 -12.39 -26.09
C TYR A 69 -34.44 -10.89 -26.10
N GLN A 70 -35.51 -10.43 -25.47
CA GLN A 70 -35.85 -9.02 -25.41
C GLN A 70 -35.06 -8.31 -24.31
N ALA A 71 -34.76 -7.03 -24.54
CA ALA A 71 -34.10 -6.17 -23.54
C ALA A 71 -35.02 -5.87 -22.34
N ASP A 72 -36.30 -5.62 -22.60
CA ASP A 72 -37.27 -5.21 -21.60
C ASP A 72 -37.70 -6.39 -20.71
N LEU A 73 -37.74 -6.15 -19.41
CA LEU A 73 -38.11 -7.15 -18.40
C LEU A 73 -39.56 -7.02 -17.98
N LEU A 74 -40.20 -8.16 -17.74
CA LEU A 74 -41.51 -8.20 -17.12
C LEU A 74 -41.37 -8.22 -15.60
N ARG A 75 -41.84 -7.16 -14.95
CA ARG A 75 -41.97 -7.07 -13.49
C ARG A 75 -43.13 -7.94 -12.97
N GLY A 76 -43.23 -8.12 -11.66
CA GLY A 76 -44.31 -8.89 -11.04
C GLY A 76 -45.69 -8.35 -11.41
N GLY A 77 -46.64 -9.26 -11.70
CA GLY A 77 -47.99 -8.91 -12.12
C GLY A 77 -48.56 -9.80 -13.23
N TYR A 78 -49.75 -9.44 -13.69
CA TYR A 78 -50.40 -10.05 -14.85
C TYR A 78 -50.01 -9.29 -16.12
N HIS A 79 -49.50 -10.02 -17.11
CA HIS A 79 -49.16 -9.52 -18.42
C HIS A 79 -50.05 -10.18 -19.48
N PHE A 80 -50.51 -9.40 -20.45
CA PHE A 80 -51.43 -9.82 -21.52
C PHE A 80 -50.73 -9.77 -22.88
N GLY A 81 -51.19 -10.58 -23.85
CA GLY A 81 -50.65 -10.56 -25.21
C GLY A 81 -49.35 -11.35 -25.43
N LEU A 82 -48.93 -12.18 -24.46
CA LEU A 82 -47.72 -13.01 -24.54
C LEU A 82 -48.05 -14.46 -24.90
N TRP A 83 -48.42 -14.65 -26.16
CA TRP A 83 -48.91 -15.93 -26.66
C TRP A 83 -47.82 -17.02 -26.72
N ARG A 84 -48.14 -18.26 -26.30
CA ARG A 84 -47.16 -19.37 -26.13
C ARG A 84 -46.41 -19.75 -27.41
N LEU A 85 -47.02 -19.55 -28.57
CA LEU A 85 -46.41 -19.87 -29.86
C LEU A 85 -45.37 -18.85 -30.31
N GLN A 86 -45.46 -17.61 -29.81
CA GLN A 86 -44.57 -16.51 -30.19
C GLN A 86 -43.55 -16.19 -29.09
N TYR A 87 -43.94 -16.32 -27.82
CA TYR A 87 -43.15 -15.89 -26.67
C TYR A 87 -42.88 -17.04 -25.70
N ARG A 88 -41.62 -17.19 -25.31
CA ARG A 88 -41.16 -18.02 -24.18
C ARG A 88 -40.73 -17.10 -23.05
N ILE A 89 -41.24 -17.35 -21.84
CA ILE A 89 -40.93 -16.54 -20.66
C ILE A 89 -40.09 -17.36 -19.70
N HIS A 90 -38.89 -16.88 -19.44
CA HIS A 90 -37.98 -17.45 -18.46
C HIS A 90 -38.18 -16.73 -17.13
N ARG A 91 -38.69 -17.44 -16.13
CA ARG A 91 -38.93 -16.90 -14.78
C ARG A 91 -37.68 -17.09 -13.94
N VAL A 92 -36.94 -16.02 -13.72
CA VAL A 92 -35.70 -16.04 -12.92
C VAL A 92 -35.90 -15.25 -11.62
N THR A 93 -35.14 -15.60 -10.59
CA THR A 93 -35.17 -14.89 -9.31
C THR A 93 -34.55 -13.50 -9.44
N LEU A 94 -34.97 -12.59 -8.57
CA LEU A 94 -34.31 -11.30 -8.43
C LEU A 94 -32.87 -11.49 -7.95
N VAL A 95 -31.96 -10.66 -8.45
CA VAL A 95 -30.56 -10.65 -8.02
C VAL A 95 -30.51 -9.97 -6.66
N THR A 96 -30.03 -10.67 -5.64
CA THR A 96 -29.88 -10.12 -4.29
C THR A 96 -28.41 -10.08 -3.93
N VAL A 97 -27.92 -8.90 -3.55
CA VAL A 97 -26.58 -8.69 -3.00
C VAL A 97 -26.72 -8.47 -1.49
N PRO A 98 -26.11 -9.31 -0.64
CA PRO A 98 -26.19 -9.17 0.82
C PRO A 98 -25.67 -7.83 1.33
N GLN A 99 -26.05 -7.47 2.56
CA GLN A 99 -25.63 -6.22 3.18
C GLN A 99 -24.12 -6.16 3.39
N GLY A 100 -23.49 -5.04 3.02
CA GLY A 100 -22.05 -4.83 3.16
C GLY A 100 -21.20 -5.57 2.12
N LYS A 101 -21.83 -6.32 1.21
CA LYS A 101 -21.15 -7.08 0.16
C LYS A 101 -21.22 -6.38 -1.19
N ILE A 102 -20.38 -6.84 -2.11
CA ILE A 102 -20.24 -6.33 -3.47
C ILE A 102 -20.68 -7.41 -4.45
N GLY A 103 -21.48 -7.04 -5.46
CA GLY A 103 -21.81 -7.91 -6.59
C GLY A 103 -21.02 -7.51 -7.85
N TYR A 104 -20.52 -8.51 -8.57
CA TYR A 104 -19.78 -8.32 -9.81
C TYR A 104 -20.65 -8.62 -11.03
N VAL A 105 -20.51 -7.84 -12.09
CA VAL A 105 -21.31 -7.98 -13.31
C VAL A 105 -20.43 -8.36 -14.49
N TYR A 106 -20.89 -9.34 -15.27
CA TYR A 106 -20.33 -9.73 -16.56
C TYR A 106 -21.40 -9.56 -17.64
N ALA A 107 -21.09 -8.81 -18.70
CA ALA A 107 -21.99 -8.59 -19.83
C ALA A 107 -21.66 -9.55 -20.98
N ARG A 108 -22.65 -10.27 -21.50
CA ARG A 108 -22.49 -11.19 -22.63
C ARG A 108 -22.49 -10.48 -23.99
N ASP A 109 -23.16 -9.33 -24.07
CA ASP A 109 -23.35 -8.55 -25.29
C ASP A 109 -22.97 -7.08 -25.05
N GLY A 110 -22.75 -6.34 -26.14
CA GLY A 110 -22.23 -4.98 -26.15
C GLY A 110 -21.01 -4.83 -27.06
N GLU A 111 -20.44 -3.64 -27.10
CA GLU A 111 -19.23 -3.38 -27.88
C GLU A 111 -18.06 -4.25 -27.41
N PRO A 112 -17.19 -4.72 -28.33
CA PRO A 112 -15.98 -5.45 -27.93
C PRO A 112 -15.05 -4.57 -27.08
N LEU A 113 -14.37 -5.19 -26.12
CA LEU A 113 -13.30 -4.54 -25.36
C LEU A 113 -12.15 -4.17 -26.30
N GLN A 114 -11.52 -3.03 -26.04
CA GLN A 114 -10.30 -2.66 -26.74
C GLN A 114 -9.16 -3.62 -26.36
N PRO A 115 -8.16 -3.86 -27.24
CA PRO A 115 -7.10 -4.83 -26.96
C PRO A 115 -6.30 -4.60 -25.66
N SER A 116 -6.18 -3.35 -25.22
CA SER A 116 -5.50 -2.95 -23.98
C SER A 116 -6.41 -2.91 -22.75
N GLN A 117 -7.72 -3.02 -22.93
CA GLN A 117 -8.73 -2.85 -21.90
C GLN A 117 -9.16 -4.22 -21.37
N THR A 118 -9.12 -4.40 -20.05
CA THR A 118 -9.49 -5.69 -19.42
C THR A 118 -10.93 -5.70 -18.90
N LEU A 119 -11.46 -4.54 -18.51
CA LEU A 119 -12.81 -4.39 -17.95
C LEU A 119 -13.64 -3.41 -18.78
N GLY A 120 -14.93 -3.72 -18.96
CA GLY A 120 -15.91 -2.87 -19.62
C GLY A 120 -16.16 -1.57 -18.86
N ARG A 121 -16.27 -0.48 -19.62
CA ARG A 121 -16.52 0.86 -19.10
C ARG A 121 -17.84 0.95 -18.31
N VAL A 122 -17.92 1.93 -17.42
CA VAL A 122 -19.16 2.20 -16.66
C VAL A 122 -20.13 2.99 -17.53
N VAL A 123 -21.38 2.51 -17.65
CA VAL A 123 -22.47 3.20 -18.36
C VAL A 123 -23.63 3.44 -17.41
N ALA A 124 -24.23 4.62 -17.50
CA ALA A 124 -25.42 4.98 -16.73
C ALA A 124 -26.64 4.17 -17.21
N CYS A 125 -26.91 3.03 -16.56
CA CYS A 125 -27.99 2.10 -16.93
C CYS A 125 -28.82 1.64 -15.72
N ASN A 126 -28.97 2.53 -14.72
CA ASN A 126 -29.68 2.26 -13.47
C ASN A 126 -29.21 0.96 -12.79
N ASN A 127 -27.89 0.82 -12.57
CA ASN A 127 -27.25 -0.37 -11.99
C ASN A 127 -27.58 -1.67 -12.76
N PHE A 128 -27.44 -1.65 -14.09
CA PHE A 128 -27.69 -2.78 -15.01
C PHE A 128 -29.14 -3.29 -15.02
N GLN A 129 -30.09 -2.55 -14.45
CA GLN A 129 -31.50 -2.91 -14.50
C GLN A 129 -32.14 -2.58 -15.85
N ASP A 130 -31.57 -1.60 -16.56
CA ASP A 130 -32.01 -1.24 -17.92
C ASP A 130 -30.98 -1.75 -18.95
N ALA A 131 -31.31 -2.89 -19.56
CA ALA A 131 -30.50 -3.51 -20.60
C ALA A 131 -30.48 -2.71 -21.91
N ARG A 132 -31.56 -1.98 -22.22
CA ARG A 132 -31.66 -1.16 -23.43
C ARG A 132 -30.73 0.05 -23.30
N ALA A 133 -30.82 0.77 -22.17
CA ALA A 133 -29.93 1.89 -21.89
C ALA A 133 -28.44 1.50 -21.86
N PHE A 134 -28.12 0.28 -21.44
CA PHE A 134 -26.74 -0.23 -21.51
C PHE A 134 -26.26 -0.43 -22.95
N LEU A 135 -27.08 -0.99 -23.84
CA LEU A 135 -26.67 -1.31 -25.22
C LEU A 135 -26.75 -0.11 -26.16
N GLU A 136 -27.75 0.76 -26.01
CA GLU A 136 -27.94 1.97 -26.82
C GLU A 136 -27.14 3.16 -26.28
N GLY A 137 -26.76 3.12 -24.99
CA GLY A 137 -26.19 4.25 -24.26
C GLY A 137 -27.26 5.20 -23.73
N ALA A 138 -27.13 5.68 -22.50
CA ALA A 138 -28.03 6.69 -21.95
C ALA A 138 -27.55 8.10 -22.34
N GLY A 139 -28.22 8.70 -23.34
CA GLY A 139 -27.98 10.08 -23.74
C GLY A 139 -28.92 11.06 -23.05
N ALA A 140 -28.48 11.66 -21.95
CA ALA A 140 -29.00 12.93 -21.47
C ALA A 140 -27.82 13.93 -21.49
N GLU A 141 -27.74 14.72 -22.57
CA GLU A 141 -26.76 15.81 -22.78
C GLU A 141 -25.29 15.40 -23.06
N GLY A 142 -25.05 14.27 -23.73
CA GLY A 142 -23.73 13.87 -24.22
C GLY A 142 -23.79 12.79 -25.31
N GLU A 143 -22.65 12.50 -25.95
CA GLU A 143 -22.51 11.37 -26.89
C GLU A 143 -23.02 10.08 -26.24
N ALA A 144 -23.92 9.35 -26.92
CA ALA A 144 -24.42 8.09 -26.43
C ALA A 144 -23.29 7.05 -26.44
N VAL A 145 -22.73 6.77 -25.26
CA VAL A 145 -21.67 5.80 -25.09
C VAL A 145 -22.28 4.43 -24.78
N PRO A 146 -22.22 3.45 -25.71
CA PRO A 146 -22.73 2.11 -25.47
C PRO A 146 -21.84 1.33 -24.49
N GLY A 147 -22.46 0.35 -23.84
CA GLY A 147 -21.80 -0.60 -22.95
C GLY A 147 -20.93 -1.61 -23.70
N GLN A 148 -19.90 -2.10 -23.01
CA GLN A 148 -18.97 -3.08 -23.56
C GLN A 148 -19.23 -4.48 -23.00
N ARG A 149 -19.02 -5.51 -23.81
CA ARG A 149 -19.12 -6.91 -23.37
C ARG A 149 -17.92 -7.31 -22.50
N GLY A 150 -18.07 -8.31 -21.65
CA GLY A 150 -17.04 -8.80 -20.74
C GLY A 150 -17.28 -8.41 -19.27
N ARG A 151 -16.26 -8.57 -18.43
CA ARG A 151 -16.31 -8.19 -17.00
C ARG A 151 -16.42 -6.67 -16.88
N GLN A 152 -17.27 -6.16 -16.01
CA GLN A 152 -17.54 -4.72 -15.89
C GLN A 152 -16.71 -4.06 -14.77
N ARG A 153 -16.40 -2.77 -14.93
CA ARG A 153 -15.79 -1.94 -13.87
C ARG A 153 -16.80 -1.56 -12.78
N ALA A 154 -18.07 -1.36 -13.14
CA ALA A 154 -19.11 -1.03 -12.17
C ALA A 154 -19.44 -2.24 -11.29
N ILE A 155 -19.67 -1.96 -10.01
CA ILE A 155 -20.06 -2.94 -9.00
C ILE A 155 -21.51 -2.72 -8.58
N LEU A 156 -22.15 -3.78 -8.11
CA LEU A 156 -23.45 -3.71 -7.46
C LEU A 156 -23.25 -3.63 -5.94
N ARG A 157 -23.85 -2.61 -5.31
CA ARG A 157 -23.90 -2.48 -3.84
C ARG A 157 -25.02 -3.35 -3.28
N GLU A 158 -25.13 -3.46 -1.96
CA GLU A 158 -26.22 -4.20 -1.31
C GLU A 158 -27.61 -3.79 -1.84
N GLY A 159 -28.50 -4.76 -2.02
CA GLY A 159 -29.84 -4.50 -2.53
C GLY A 159 -30.40 -5.63 -3.39
N VAL A 160 -31.64 -5.42 -3.84
CA VAL A 160 -32.35 -6.34 -4.73
C VAL A 160 -32.51 -5.69 -6.09
N TYR A 161 -31.92 -6.31 -7.11
CA TYR A 161 -31.88 -5.79 -8.47
C TYR A 161 -32.65 -6.70 -9.42
N ALA A 162 -33.33 -6.04 -10.34
CA ALA A 162 -34.15 -6.71 -11.32
C ALA A 162 -33.46 -6.61 -12.69
N ILE A 163 -32.43 -7.44 -12.87
CA ILE A 163 -31.44 -7.43 -13.95
C ILE A 163 -31.76 -8.48 -15.01
N ASN A 164 -31.52 -8.16 -16.29
CA ASN A 164 -31.75 -9.09 -17.38
C ASN A 164 -30.63 -10.14 -17.46
N LEU A 165 -30.88 -11.33 -16.89
CA LEU A 165 -29.90 -12.41 -16.83
C LEU A 165 -29.59 -13.10 -18.17
N ALA A 166 -30.31 -12.73 -19.25
CA ALA A 166 -29.93 -13.13 -20.60
C ALA A 166 -28.69 -12.35 -21.06
N LEU A 167 -28.66 -11.05 -20.76
CA LEU A 167 -27.55 -10.15 -21.09
C LEU A 167 -26.44 -10.20 -20.04
N PHE A 168 -26.79 -10.11 -18.76
CA PHE A 168 -25.85 -9.98 -17.67
C PHE A 168 -25.75 -11.26 -16.85
N VAL A 169 -24.56 -11.54 -16.37
CA VAL A 169 -24.31 -12.53 -15.32
C VAL A 169 -23.87 -11.77 -14.09
N VAL A 170 -24.51 -12.03 -12.95
CA VAL A 170 -24.13 -11.41 -11.68
C VAL A 170 -23.51 -12.45 -10.78
N ILE A 171 -22.29 -12.17 -10.31
CA ILE A 171 -21.55 -13.01 -9.37
C ILE A 171 -21.62 -12.32 -8.01
N SER A 172 -22.28 -12.97 -7.06
CA SER A 172 -22.27 -12.58 -5.65
C SER A 172 -21.55 -13.64 -4.82
N GLU A 173 -21.32 -13.37 -3.54
CA GLU A 173 -20.73 -14.36 -2.63
C GLU A 173 -21.60 -15.63 -2.53
N ASP A 174 -22.92 -15.45 -2.34
CA ASP A 174 -23.84 -16.57 -2.12
C ASP A 174 -24.17 -17.35 -3.40
N ALA A 175 -24.25 -16.66 -4.54
CA ALA A 175 -24.76 -17.24 -5.78
C ALA A 175 -24.26 -16.54 -7.06
N VAL A 176 -24.21 -17.32 -8.14
CA VAL A 176 -24.02 -16.83 -9.51
C VAL A 176 -25.39 -16.80 -10.22
N TYR A 177 -25.92 -15.59 -10.42
CA TYR A 177 -27.18 -15.38 -11.13
C TYR A 177 -26.94 -15.33 -12.63
N ARG A 178 -27.53 -16.28 -13.37
CA ARG A 178 -27.43 -16.36 -14.83
C ARG A 178 -28.67 -16.99 -15.46
N LEU A 179 -28.88 -16.70 -16.73
CA LEU A 179 -29.72 -17.54 -17.59
C LEU A 179 -28.85 -18.63 -18.24
N SER A 180 -29.32 -19.89 -18.18
CA SER A 180 -28.64 -21.06 -18.77
C SER A 180 -28.70 -21.02 -20.31
N LEU A 181 -27.87 -20.17 -20.92
CA LEU A 181 -27.76 -20.02 -22.37
C LEU A 181 -26.63 -20.89 -22.96
N GLN A 182 -25.50 -20.98 -22.26
CA GLN A 182 -24.34 -21.76 -22.70
C GLN A 182 -24.15 -23.01 -21.82
N GLY A 183 -23.40 -23.98 -22.36
CA GLY A 183 -23.16 -25.29 -21.73
C GLY A 183 -22.35 -25.21 -20.42
N GLN A 184 -22.01 -26.38 -19.86
CA GLN A 184 -21.34 -26.52 -18.55
C GLN A 184 -20.03 -25.70 -18.41
N ARG A 185 -19.29 -25.48 -19.50
CA ARG A 185 -18.00 -24.74 -19.48
C ARG A 185 -18.11 -23.28 -19.02
N GLU A 186 -19.19 -22.58 -19.39
CA GLU A 186 -19.40 -21.18 -18.94
C GLU A 186 -19.62 -21.16 -17.43
N LEU A 187 -20.37 -22.13 -16.90
CA LEU A 187 -20.63 -22.26 -15.47
C LEU A 187 -19.33 -22.52 -14.69
N GLU A 188 -18.51 -23.45 -15.18
CA GLU A 188 -17.19 -23.74 -14.58
C GLU A 188 -16.33 -22.47 -14.51
N THR A 189 -16.25 -21.72 -15.60
CA THR A 189 -15.47 -20.46 -15.66
C THR A 189 -15.99 -19.41 -14.66
N LEU A 190 -17.31 -19.27 -14.53
CA LEU A 190 -17.92 -18.32 -13.60
C LEU A 190 -17.72 -18.73 -12.13
N MET A 191 -17.80 -20.03 -11.83
CA MET A 191 -17.51 -20.59 -10.51
C MET A 191 -16.03 -20.40 -10.15
N ASP A 192 -15.12 -20.60 -11.10
CA ASP A 192 -13.69 -20.34 -10.90
C ASP A 192 -13.44 -18.86 -10.54
N TRP A 193 -14.10 -17.92 -11.23
CA TRP A 193 -13.98 -16.50 -10.89
C TRP A 193 -14.58 -16.15 -9.54
N GLN A 194 -15.72 -16.75 -9.18
CA GLN A 194 -16.32 -16.59 -7.85
C GLN A 194 -15.36 -17.10 -6.76
N ASN A 195 -14.74 -18.27 -6.96
CA ASN A 195 -13.75 -18.85 -6.04
C ASN A 195 -12.51 -17.96 -5.90
N GLN A 196 -11.99 -17.44 -7.02
CA GLN A 196 -10.85 -16.51 -7.01
C GLN A 196 -11.18 -15.23 -6.23
N LEU A 197 -12.37 -14.68 -6.42
CA LEU A 197 -12.84 -13.50 -5.67
C LEU A 197 -13.00 -13.82 -4.18
N SER A 198 -13.53 -15.00 -3.84
CA SER A 198 -13.67 -15.42 -2.45
C SER A 198 -12.33 -15.62 -1.74
N GLN A 199 -11.29 -16.06 -2.45
CA GLN A 199 -9.94 -16.23 -1.88
C GLN A 199 -9.24 -14.91 -1.52
N ILE A 200 -9.67 -13.81 -2.14
CA ILE A 200 -9.08 -12.47 -1.92
C ILE A 200 -10.04 -11.54 -1.15
N ASP A 201 -11.02 -12.12 -0.46
CA ASP A 201 -12.11 -11.42 0.25
C ASP A 201 -12.79 -10.35 -0.63
N GLY A 202 -12.96 -10.67 -1.91
CA GLY A 202 -13.31 -9.67 -2.90
C GLY A 202 -14.79 -9.29 -2.95
N PHE A 203 -15.64 -10.03 -2.25
CA PHE A 203 -17.04 -9.65 -2.06
C PHE A 203 -17.21 -8.70 -0.86
N ASP A 204 -16.21 -8.58 0.00
CA ASP A 204 -16.24 -7.71 1.16
C ASP A 204 -15.73 -6.31 0.86
N ALA A 205 -16.22 -5.34 1.64
CA ALA A 205 -15.68 -4.00 1.64
C ALA A 205 -14.25 -4.01 2.20
N VAL A 206 -13.36 -3.22 1.59
CA VAL A 206 -12.01 -3.07 2.09
C VAL A 206 -12.04 -2.14 3.31
N VAL A 207 -11.78 -2.69 4.48
CA VAL A 207 -11.71 -1.93 5.75
C VAL A 207 -10.26 -1.65 6.09
N ILE A 208 -9.89 -0.37 6.08
CA ILE A 208 -8.55 0.11 6.46
C ILE A 208 -8.62 0.78 7.83
N GLY A 209 -7.55 0.64 8.63
CA GLY A 209 -7.45 1.18 9.98
C GLY A 209 -7.62 0.12 11.07
N ALA A 210 -7.73 -1.16 10.71
CA ALA A 210 -7.69 -2.26 11.67
C ALA A 210 -6.30 -2.36 12.34
N PRO A 211 -6.22 -2.75 13.63
CA PRO A 211 -4.95 -2.92 14.32
C PRO A 211 -4.17 -4.11 13.73
N VAL A 212 -2.95 -3.86 13.28
CA VAL A 212 -2.01 -4.84 12.74
C VAL A 212 -0.76 -4.85 13.62
N GLN A 213 -0.18 -6.04 13.82
CA GLN A 213 1.11 -6.17 14.52
C GLN A 213 2.24 -5.84 13.56
N ALA A 214 3.11 -4.92 13.97
CA ALA A 214 4.31 -4.53 13.24
C ALA A 214 5.52 -4.61 14.17
N PRO A 215 6.72 -4.95 13.67
CA PRO A 215 7.92 -4.93 14.48
C PRO A 215 8.20 -3.50 14.97
N ASP A 216 8.56 -3.37 16.25
CA ASP A 216 8.97 -2.11 16.85
C ASP A 216 10.26 -1.62 16.17
N PRO A 217 10.27 -0.40 15.60
CA PRO A 217 11.44 0.13 14.92
C PRO A 217 12.65 0.35 15.83
N ILE A 218 12.46 0.52 17.14
CA ILE A 218 13.55 0.78 18.09
C ILE A 218 14.05 -0.52 18.72
N THR A 219 13.13 -1.42 19.08
CA THR A 219 13.44 -2.62 19.85
C THR A 219 13.26 -3.88 18.99
N PRO A 220 14.34 -4.46 18.43
CA PRO A 220 14.25 -5.67 17.64
C PRO A 220 13.63 -6.81 18.45
N GLY A 221 12.58 -7.45 17.92
CA GLY A 221 11.91 -8.59 18.55
C GLY A 221 10.73 -8.24 19.47
N LYS A 222 10.35 -6.96 19.57
CA LYS A 222 9.10 -6.53 20.19
C LYS A 222 8.10 -6.13 19.10
N ASP A 223 6.88 -6.62 19.19
CA ASP A 223 5.80 -6.20 18.29
C ASP A 223 5.02 -5.02 18.89
N MET A 224 4.66 -4.08 18.02
CA MET A 224 3.81 -2.94 18.30
C MET A 224 2.51 -3.05 17.50
N THR A 225 1.40 -2.69 18.13
CA THR A 225 0.11 -2.57 17.43
C THR A 225 0.03 -1.22 16.74
N VAL A 226 -0.13 -1.22 15.43
CA VAL A 226 -0.28 -0.02 14.61
C VAL A 226 -1.50 -0.16 13.70
N ASP A 227 -2.07 0.97 13.29
CA ASP A 227 -3.21 0.94 12.39
C ASP A 227 -2.71 0.57 10.98
N SER A 228 -3.58 -0.03 10.17
CA SER A 228 -3.24 -0.42 8.80
C SER A 228 -3.44 0.69 7.78
N ILE A 229 -2.80 0.54 6.62
CA ILE A 229 -3.04 1.30 5.39
C ILE A 229 -3.22 0.34 4.22
N GLY A 230 -3.92 0.79 3.18
CA GLY A 230 -4.14 0.02 1.96
C GLY A 230 -3.26 0.50 0.81
N ILE A 231 -2.36 -0.34 0.31
CA ILE A 231 -1.65 -0.09 -0.95
C ILE A 231 -2.49 -0.62 -2.10
N ILE A 232 -2.73 0.24 -3.10
CA ILE A 232 -3.55 -0.10 -4.26
C ILE A 232 -2.66 -0.40 -5.47
N SER A 233 -2.99 -1.48 -6.18
CA SER A 233 -2.47 -1.79 -7.51
C SER A 233 -3.62 -1.88 -8.50
N ILE A 234 -3.60 -1.02 -9.52
CA ILE A 234 -4.60 -0.99 -10.59
C ILE A 234 -4.22 -1.96 -11.70
N GLN A 235 -5.21 -2.70 -12.23
CA GLN A 235 -5.00 -3.73 -13.25
C GLN A 235 -5.42 -3.28 -14.67
N ASP A 236 -6.18 -2.20 -14.78
CA ASP A 236 -6.74 -1.70 -16.04
C ASP A 236 -6.30 -0.26 -16.33
N GLY A 237 -6.11 0.08 -17.60
CA GLY A 237 -5.64 1.41 -18.03
C GLY A 237 -4.25 1.43 -18.71
N PRO A 238 -3.77 2.61 -19.12
CA PRO A 238 -2.48 2.76 -19.78
C PRO A 238 -1.33 2.33 -18.86
N SER A 239 -0.28 1.71 -19.42
CA SER A 239 0.94 1.36 -18.68
C SER A 239 1.68 2.58 -18.16
N LEU A 240 2.43 2.38 -17.08
CA LEU A 240 3.44 3.33 -16.65
C LEU A 240 4.47 3.59 -17.73
N SER A 241 5.08 4.77 -17.64
CA SER A 241 6.24 5.13 -18.46
C SER A 241 7.40 4.18 -18.16
N PRO A 242 8.22 3.80 -19.16
CA PRO A 242 9.41 2.99 -18.92
C PRO A 242 10.33 3.64 -17.86
N GLY A 243 10.68 2.89 -16.82
CA GLY A 243 11.54 3.35 -15.72
C GLY A 243 10.80 3.81 -14.47
N GLU A 244 9.48 4.00 -14.54
CA GLU A 244 8.63 4.26 -13.37
C GLU A 244 8.08 2.96 -12.80
N ILE A 245 8.11 2.82 -11.46
CA ILE A 245 7.65 1.61 -10.74
C ILE A 245 6.29 1.85 -10.06
N ILE A 246 6.01 3.12 -9.71
CA ILE A 246 4.82 3.56 -8.99
C ILE A 246 4.14 4.63 -9.82
N ALA A 247 2.81 4.51 -9.97
CA ALA A 247 1.99 5.44 -10.71
C ALA A 247 1.71 6.71 -9.88
N PRO A 248 1.71 7.90 -10.50
CA PRO A 248 1.46 9.15 -9.81
C PRO A 248 0.04 9.27 -9.27
N ALA A 249 -0.14 10.10 -8.25
CA ALA A 249 -1.47 10.45 -7.76
C ALA A 249 -2.21 11.28 -8.82
N VAL A 250 -3.45 10.88 -9.14
CA VAL A 250 -4.34 11.58 -10.06
C VAL A 250 -5.69 11.80 -9.39
N GLY A 251 -6.41 12.89 -9.69
CA GLY A 251 -7.80 13.08 -9.25
C GLY A 251 -8.06 12.95 -7.74
N THR A 252 -7.07 13.24 -6.88
CA THR A 252 -7.18 13.07 -5.42
C THR A 252 -7.85 14.26 -4.73
N ASN A 253 -7.87 15.43 -5.37
CA ASN A 253 -8.45 16.63 -4.80
C ASN A 253 -9.98 16.65 -5.00
N PRO A 254 -10.79 16.93 -3.96
CA PRO A 254 -12.25 17.00 -4.10
C PRO A 254 -12.75 18.04 -5.11
N ASN A 255 -11.94 19.04 -5.41
CA ASN A 255 -12.25 20.10 -6.38
C ASN A 255 -11.90 19.72 -7.83
N ASP A 256 -11.29 18.56 -8.06
CA ASP A 256 -10.96 18.08 -9.40
C ASP A 256 -12.24 17.59 -10.10
N PRO A 257 -12.50 18.00 -11.36
CA PRO A 257 -13.61 17.47 -12.17
C PRO A 257 -13.63 15.94 -12.29
N HIS A 258 -12.50 15.28 -12.10
CA HIS A 258 -12.34 13.83 -12.18
C HIS A 258 -12.01 13.19 -10.82
N TYR A 259 -12.52 13.77 -9.73
CA TYR A 259 -12.39 13.20 -8.39
C TYR A 259 -13.01 11.79 -8.31
N HIS A 260 -12.17 10.81 -8.00
CA HIS A 260 -12.53 9.39 -8.05
C HIS A 260 -12.78 8.75 -6.67
N ASN A 261 -12.85 9.58 -5.61
CA ASN A 261 -13.18 9.20 -4.24
C ASN A 261 -12.46 7.94 -3.74
N ASN A 262 -11.12 7.97 -3.74
CA ASN A 262 -10.27 6.86 -3.30
C ASN A 262 -10.53 5.55 -4.07
N PHE A 263 -10.59 5.67 -5.40
CA PHE A 263 -10.66 4.56 -6.37
C PHE A 263 -12.00 3.79 -6.38
N GLN A 264 -13.02 4.34 -5.73
CA GLN A 264 -14.38 3.80 -5.76
C GLN A 264 -15.10 4.09 -7.08
N ASP A 265 -14.68 5.12 -7.82
CA ASP A 265 -15.09 5.37 -9.20
C ASP A 265 -13.92 5.11 -10.17
N PRO A 266 -13.84 3.89 -10.77
CA PRO A 266 -12.82 3.55 -11.75
C PRO A 266 -12.83 4.43 -13.00
N GLU A 267 -14.01 4.94 -13.40
CA GLU A 267 -14.17 5.69 -14.64
C GLU A 267 -13.65 7.12 -14.46
N ALA A 268 -13.94 7.75 -13.32
CA ALA A 268 -13.35 9.03 -12.94
C ALA A 268 -11.82 8.93 -12.84
N PHE A 269 -11.30 7.85 -12.24
CA PHE A 269 -9.85 7.63 -12.11
C PHE A 269 -9.14 7.55 -13.48
N LEU A 270 -9.70 6.80 -14.42
CA LEU A 270 -9.12 6.67 -15.76
C LEU A 270 -9.22 7.97 -16.56
N ARG A 271 -10.30 8.75 -16.40
CA ARG A 271 -10.43 10.10 -17.01
C ARG A 271 -9.43 11.09 -16.44
N ALA A 272 -9.08 10.96 -15.15
CA ALA A 272 -8.03 11.75 -14.52
C ALA A 272 -6.60 11.42 -15.03
N GLY A 273 -6.46 10.45 -15.95
CA GLY A 273 -5.16 10.03 -16.47
C GLY A 273 -4.49 8.93 -15.64
N GLY A 274 -5.26 8.19 -14.85
CA GLY A 274 -4.76 7.09 -14.03
C GLY A 274 -4.09 6.00 -14.86
N GLN A 275 -2.99 5.46 -14.34
CA GLN A 275 -2.18 4.42 -14.98
C GLN A 275 -2.32 3.09 -14.23
N ARG A 276 -2.23 1.97 -14.95
CA ARG A 276 -2.17 0.62 -14.33
C ARG A 276 -0.89 0.47 -13.53
N GLY A 277 -0.89 -0.36 -12.49
CA GLY A 277 0.23 -0.62 -11.58
C GLY A 277 0.00 -0.09 -10.17
N ARG A 278 1.03 -0.17 -9.32
CA ARG A 278 0.98 0.27 -7.92
C ARG A 278 0.86 1.79 -7.85
N GLN A 279 -0.05 2.29 -7.04
CA GLN A 279 -0.34 3.71 -6.91
C GLN A 279 0.49 4.32 -5.79
N TYR A 280 0.92 5.57 -5.96
CA TYR A 280 1.59 6.33 -4.91
C TYR A 280 0.70 6.57 -3.68
N PRO A 281 -0.53 7.12 -3.81
CA PRO A 281 -1.38 7.38 -2.65
C PRO A 281 -1.86 6.08 -2.01
N ALA A 282 -1.66 5.96 -0.70
CA ALA A 282 -2.20 4.88 0.11
C ALA A 282 -3.63 5.21 0.59
N LEU A 283 -4.46 4.18 0.74
CA LEU A 283 -5.75 4.30 1.41
C LEU A 283 -5.53 4.54 2.91
N THR A 284 -6.21 5.55 3.42
CA THR A 284 -6.31 5.88 4.84
C THR A 284 -7.53 5.19 5.47
N ASP A 285 -7.69 5.37 6.78
CA ASP A 285 -8.73 4.69 7.57
C ASP A 285 -10.13 4.95 7.00
N GLY A 286 -10.89 3.87 6.81
CA GLY A 286 -12.21 3.94 6.18
C GLY A 286 -12.66 2.61 5.58
N THR A 287 -13.92 2.58 5.13
CA THR A 287 -14.52 1.44 4.43
C THR A 287 -14.69 1.81 2.97
N TYR A 288 -14.08 1.04 2.06
CA TYR A 288 -14.07 1.32 0.63
C TYR A 288 -14.67 0.16 -0.16
N PHE A 289 -15.60 0.49 -1.05
CA PHE A 289 -16.21 -0.48 -1.97
C PHE A 289 -15.48 -0.45 -3.30
N ILE A 290 -14.39 -1.21 -3.38
CA ILE A 290 -13.49 -1.22 -4.52
C ILE A 290 -13.71 -2.51 -5.33
N ASN A 291 -13.84 -2.37 -6.64
CA ASN A 291 -13.88 -3.51 -7.54
C ASN A 291 -12.53 -4.25 -7.53
N ARG A 292 -12.50 -5.50 -7.07
CA ARG A 292 -11.25 -6.28 -6.96
C ARG A 292 -10.67 -6.79 -8.27
N TRP A 293 -11.46 -6.81 -9.35
CA TRP A 293 -10.90 -7.03 -10.69
C TRP A 293 -10.20 -5.79 -11.23
N PHE A 294 -10.65 -4.60 -10.81
CA PHE A 294 -10.04 -3.34 -11.23
C PHE A 294 -8.80 -3.00 -10.40
N ALA A 295 -8.89 -3.19 -9.08
CA ALA A 295 -7.87 -2.79 -8.14
C ALA A 295 -7.64 -3.86 -7.08
N THR A 296 -6.37 -4.24 -6.89
CA THR A 296 -5.94 -5.10 -5.79
C THR A 296 -5.50 -4.21 -4.64
N VAL A 297 -6.05 -4.42 -3.44
CA VAL A 297 -5.60 -3.75 -2.22
C VAL A 297 -4.83 -4.72 -1.36
N GLU A 298 -3.64 -4.30 -0.95
CA GLU A 298 -2.75 -4.96 0.01
C GLU A 298 -2.73 -4.14 1.30
N ILE A 299 -2.96 -4.79 2.43
CA ILE A 299 -3.01 -4.14 3.74
C ILE A 299 -1.63 -4.23 4.38
N ILE A 300 -1.01 -3.09 4.66
CA ILE A 300 0.30 -3.00 5.33
C ILE A 300 0.20 -2.14 6.61
N PRO A 301 1.08 -2.33 7.61
CA PRO A 301 1.10 -1.48 8.79
C PRO A 301 1.55 -0.05 8.49
N LYS A 302 0.99 0.95 9.20
CA LYS A 302 1.47 2.34 9.15
C LYS A 302 2.92 2.44 9.65
N THR A 303 3.69 3.32 9.03
CA THR A 303 5.03 3.65 9.54
C THR A 303 4.91 4.58 10.74
N VAL A 304 5.58 4.22 11.83
CA VAL A 304 5.62 5.00 13.07
C VAL A 304 7.01 5.59 13.25
N VAL A 305 7.08 6.91 13.39
CA VAL A 305 8.28 7.63 13.79
C VAL A 305 8.16 7.92 15.29
N PRO A 306 8.97 7.27 16.14
CA PRO A 306 8.90 7.45 17.58
C PRO A 306 9.44 8.82 18.02
N ILE A 307 9.06 9.24 19.23
CA ILE A 307 9.59 10.47 19.84
C ILE A 307 11.10 10.33 20.05
N GLY A 308 11.84 11.41 19.81
CA GLY A 308 13.31 11.42 19.85
C GLY A 308 13.95 10.96 18.54
N TYR A 309 13.15 10.59 17.53
CA TYR A 309 13.61 10.25 16.18
C TYR A 309 12.91 11.11 15.13
N VAL A 310 13.55 11.20 13.97
CA VAL A 310 12.95 11.73 12.74
C VAL A 310 13.06 10.72 11.63
N GLY A 311 12.04 10.66 10.77
CA GLY A 311 12.00 9.76 9.63
C GLY A 311 12.52 10.47 8.38
N VAL A 312 13.73 10.15 7.94
CA VAL A 312 14.25 10.62 6.66
C VAL A 312 13.68 9.73 5.54
N VAL A 313 12.95 10.35 4.61
CA VAL A 313 12.31 9.64 3.50
C VAL A 313 13.27 9.54 2.32
N VAL A 314 13.55 8.32 1.89
CA VAL A 314 14.26 8.00 0.65
C VAL A 314 13.21 7.56 -0.38
N SER A 315 12.81 8.47 -1.26
CA SER A 315 11.80 8.22 -2.29
C SER A 315 12.43 7.59 -3.54
N TYR A 316 11.80 6.52 -4.02
CA TYR A 316 12.09 5.89 -5.32
C TYR A 316 11.15 6.36 -6.43
N PHE A 317 10.12 7.11 -6.06
CA PHE A 317 9.07 7.62 -6.94
C PHE A 317 9.30 9.10 -7.28
N GLY A 318 8.90 9.49 -8.50
CA GLY A 318 8.95 10.87 -8.99
C GLY A 318 9.91 11.04 -10.17
N ARG A 319 9.89 12.24 -10.75
CA ARG A 319 10.93 12.65 -11.72
C ARG A 319 12.28 12.61 -11.02
N ILE A 320 13.35 12.39 -11.79
CA ILE A 320 14.71 12.66 -11.32
C ILE A 320 14.71 14.13 -10.91
N GLY A 321 14.82 14.39 -9.60
CA GLY A 321 14.67 15.74 -9.06
C GLY A 321 15.76 16.64 -9.61
N ARG A 322 15.44 17.93 -9.77
CA ARG A 322 16.48 18.91 -10.03
C ARG A 322 17.15 19.19 -8.69
N ASP A 323 18.43 18.87 -8.56
CA ASP A 323 19.17 19.09 -7.30
C ASP A 323 18.97 20.52 -6.78
N ILE A 324 18.30 20.64 -5.64
CA ILE A 324 18.11 21.92 -4.92
C ILE A 324 19.25 22.21 -3.95
N SER A 325 20.25 21.31 -3.83
CA SER A 325 21.32 21.42 -2.84
C SER A 325 22.31 22.57 -3.11
N GLY A 326 22.22 23.23 -4.26
CA GLY A 326 23.11 24.31 -4.68
C GLY A 326 24.53 23.83 -4.99
N ASP A 327 25.33 24.69 -5.65
CA ASP A 327 26.69 24.35 -6.13
C ASP A 327 27.70 23.97 -5.02
N ALA A 328 27.34 24.16 -3.74
CA ALA A 328 28.18 23.84 -2.59
C ALA A 328 28.15 22.34 -2.18
N PHE A 329 27.16 21.58 -2.65
CA PHE A 329 26.96 20.19 -2.24
C PHE A 329 26.92 19.27 -3.46
N ARG A 330 27.93 18.41 -3.63
CA ARG A 330 28.06 17.51 -4.80
C ARG A 330 27.69 16.05 -4.50
N HIS A 331 27.15 15.77 -3.32
CA HIS A 331 26.90 14.41 -2.85
C HIS A 331 25.40 14.07 -2.90
N GLY A 332 24.90 13.84 -4.11
CA GLY A 332 23.52 13.42 -4.38
C GLY A 332 22.55 14.59 -4.54
N GLU A 333 21.31 14.27 -4.93
CA GLU A 333 20.25 15.25 -5.17
C GLU A 333 19.31 15.29 -3.95
N ARG A 334 19.21 16.43 -3.27
CA ARG A 334 18.08 16.68 -2.35
C ARG A 334 16.90 17.08 -3.19
N VAL A 335 15.74 16.56 -2.82
CA VAL A 335 14.55 16.74 -3.64
C VAL A 335 13.36 17.16 -2.79
N ALA A 336 12.41 17.83 -3.45
CA ALA A 336 11.16 18.20 -2.81
C ALA A 336 10.30 16.94 -2.57
N GLU A 337 9.24 17.10 -1.77
CA GLU A 337 8.25 16.05 -1.58
C GLU A 337 7.65 15.62 -2.94
N GLY A 338 7.63 14.31 -3.20
CA GLY A 338 7.12 13.75 -4.46
C GLY A 338 8.14 13.60 -5.60
N GLU A 339 9.40 13.96 -5.37
CA GLU A 339 10.52 13.69 -6.29
C GLU A 339 11.38 12.50 -5.85
N ARG A 340 12.14 11.93 -6.78
CA ARG A 340 13.00 10.76 -6.51
C ARG A 340 14.30 11.22 -5.86
N GLY A 341 14.59 10.75 -4.66
CA GLY A 341 15.76 11.14 -3.89
C GLY A 341 15.49 11.17 -2.39
N VAL A 342 16.40 11.80 -1.64
CA VAL A 342 16.22 12.03 -0.20
C VAL A 342 15.45 13.35 -0.04
N TRP A 343 14.32 13.29 0.68
CA TRP A 343 13.52 14.49 0.94
C TRP A 343 14.27 15.48 1.83
N GLU A 344 14.23 16.76 1.47
CA GLU A 344 14.86 17.81 2.27
C GLU A 344 14.21 17.95 3.66
N ARG A 345 12.89 17.78 3.75
CA ARG A 345 12.16 17.86 5.02
C ARG A 345 11.89 16.45 5.56
N PRO A 346 12.45 16.08 6.73
CA PRO A 346 12.15 14.78 7.33
C PRO A 346 10.75 14.79 7.97
N LEU A 347 10.22 13.59 8.18
CA LEU A 347 9.01 13.36 8.94
C LEU A 347 9.31 13.49 10.44
N GLY A 348 8.49 14.28 11.14
CA GLY A 348 8.54 14.40 12.60
C GLY A 348 8.05 13.12 13.30
N PRO A 349 8.01 13.11 14.64
CA PRO A 349 7.42 11.99 15.37
C PRO A 349 5.90 11.91 15.14
N GLY A 350 5.40 10.73 14.80
CA GLY A 350 4.00 10.50 14.44
C GLY A 350 3.75 9.19 13.68
N LYS A 351 2.48 8.93 13.35
CA LYS A 351 2.07 7.83 12.47
C LYS A 351 1.83 8.37 11.06
N TYR A 352 2.42 7.75 10.05
CA TYR A 352 2.33 8.20 8.66
C TYR A 352 1.78 7.09 7.75
N PRO A 353 0.79 7.40 6.88
CA PRO A 353 0.28 6.48 5.87
C PRO A 353 1.22 6.47 4.66
N PHE A 354 2.47 6.06 4.86
CA PHE A 354 3.49 6.08 3.82
C PHE A 354 3.52 4.76 3.04
N ASN A 355 3.60 4.85 1.71
CA ASN A 355 3.73 3.69 0.85
C ASN A 355 5.17 3.16 0.85
N THR A 356 5.41 2.04 1.52
CA THR A 356 6.73 1.39 1.64
C THR A 356 7.30 0.86 0.32
N TYR A 357 6.49 0.78 -0.74
CA TYR A 357 6.98 0.46 -2.08
C TYR A 357 7.43 1.70 -2.87
N ALA A 358 6.96 2.89 -2.50
CA ALA A 358 7.37 4.14 -3.12
C ALA A 358 8.68 4.70 -2.54
N GLY A 359 9.10 4.23 -1.36
CA GLY A 359 10.34 4.65 -0.72
C GLY A 359 10.59 3.92 0.59
N ASN A 360 11.62 4.34 1.31
CA ASN A 360 11.94 3.84 2.64
C ASN A 360 12.07 5.00 3.63
N ILE A 361 11.67 4.78 4.89
CA ILE A 361 11.83 5.75 5.97
C ILE A 361 12.96 5.26 6.87
N ILE A 362 14.05 6.02 6.90
CA ILE A 362 15.21 5.75 7.76
C ILE A 362 15.08 6.60 9.02
N LEU A 363 15.09 5.93 10.18
CA LEU A 363 14.96 6.61 11.46
C LEU A 363 16.31 7.14 11.92
N VAL A 364 16.36 8.44 12.21
CA VAL A 364 17.54 9.14 12.72
C VAL A 364 17.25 9.66 14.12
N PRO A 365 18.05 9.31 15.14
CA PRO A 365 17.90 9.83 16.48
C PRO A 365 18.24 11.34 16.49
N THR A 366 17.35 12.12 17.07
CA THR A 366 17.54 13.56 17.34
C THR A 366 17.97 13.81 18.78
N THR A 367 17.85 12.81 19.65
CA THR A 367 18.43 12.88 21.00
C THR A 367 19.92 12.62 20.96
N ASN A 368 20.64 13.10 21.97
CA ASN A 368 22.04 12.74 22.17
C ASN A 368 22.14 11.24 22.37
N PHE A 369 22.99 10.58 21.59
CA PHE A 369 23.30 9.16 21.75
C PHE A 369 24.81 8.97 21.94
N VAL A 370 25.17 7.93 22.68
CA VAL A 370 26.55 7.66 23.06
C VAL A 370 27.07 6.49 22.23
N LEU A 371 28.21 6.69 21.59
CA LEU A 371 28.92 5.65 20.86
C LEU A 371 30.12 5.18 21.67
N HIS A 372 30.18 3.89 21.98
CA HIS A 372 31.27 3.28 22.71
C HIS A 372 32.23 2.55 21.77
N TRP A 373 33.48 2.99 21.71
CA TRP A 373 34.59 2.24 21.12
C TRP A 373 35.19 1.30 22.17
N ILE A 374 34.40 0.28 22.55
CA ILE A 374 34.79 -0.72 23.55
C ILE A 374 34.37 -2.09 23.03
N THR A 375 35.34 -2.99 22.87
CA THR A 375 35.08 -4.34 22.37
C THR A 375 34.06 -5.08 23.25
N GLY A 376 32.93 -5.50 22.67
CA GLY A 376 31.91 -6.31 23.34
C GLY A 376 30.88 -5.55 24.17
N LYS A 377 30.86 -4.21 24.13
CA LYS A 377 29.75 -3.41 24.68
C LYS A 377 28.92 -2.83 23.54
N SER A 378 27.60 -2.90 23.68
CA SER A 378 26.68 -2.26 22.74
C SER A 378 25.47 -1.69 23.47
N GLU A 379 25.06 -0.46 23.13
CA GLU A 379 23.84 0.16 23.64
C GLU A 379 22.57 -0.34 22.93
N ALA A 380 21.39 0.08 23.42
CA ALA A 380 20.09 -0.28 22.88
C ALA A 380 19.95 -0.04 21.36
N HIS A 381 20.60 1.00 20.83
CA HIS A 381 20.57 1.33 19.40
C HIS A 381 21.48 0.45 18.50
N ARG A 382 22.39 -0.33 19.09
CA ARG A 382 23.33 -1.23 18.40
C ARG A 382 24.13 -0.63 17.24
N TYR A 383 24.37 0.68 17.28
CA TYR A 383 25.24 1.35 16.30
C TYR A 383 26.73 1.12 16.58
N ASP A 384 27.05 0.71 17.80
CA ASP A 384 28.40 0.47 18.33
C ASP A 384 28.84 -1.01 18.29
N GLU A 385 27.99 -1.92 17.79
CA GLU A 385 28.26 -3.37 17.78
C GLU A 385 29.53 -3.75 17.00
N SER A 386 29.89 -2.97 15.98
CA SER A 386 31.11 -3.18 15.18
C SER A 386 32.33 -2.40 15.69
N LEU A 387 32.15 -1.52 16.67
CA LEU A 387 33.21 -0.65 17.16
C LEU A 387 34.15 -1.41 18.11
N LYS A 388 35.44 -1.17 17.97
CA LYS A 388 36.48 -1.81 18.78
C LYS A 388 37.30 -0.74 19.49
N SER A 389 37.91 -1.13 20.61
CA SER A 389 38.90 -0.29 21.27
C SER A 389 40.04 0.04 20.30
N ILE A 390 40.58 1.25 20.40
CA ILE A 390 41.59 1.75 19.45
C ILE A 390 42.98 1.37 19.98
N ASP A 391 43.75 0.66 19.14
CA ASP A 391 45.15 0.36 19.40
C ASP A 391 46.00 1.61 19.18
N LEU A 392 46.72 2.03 20.21
CA LEU A 392 47.58 3.20 20.21
C LEU A 392 49.04 2.80 20.32
N VAL A 393 49.93 3.66 19.81
CA VAL A 393 51.38 3.54 20.04
C VAL A 393 51.87 4.87 20.60
N THR A 394 52.37 4.84 21.82
CA THR A 394 52.86 6.01 22.54
C THR A 394 54.29 6.38 22.14
N LYS A 395 54.74 7.60 22.50
CA LYS A 395 56.11 8.06 22.25
C LYS A 395 57.18 7.17 22.90
N ASP A 396 56.87 6.57 24.03
CA ASP A 396 57.69 5.63 24.79
C ASP A 396 57.49 4.15 24.37
N ALA A 397 56.88 3.93 23.20
CA ALA A 397 56.68 2.62 22.57
C ALA A 397 55.81 1.62 23.37
N TYR A 398 54.93 2.12 24.25
CA TYR A 398 53.85 1.31 24.81
C TYR A 398 52.65 1.26 23.88
N GLU A 399 51.96 0.13 23.90
CA GLU A 399 50.79 -0.17 23.05
C GLU A 399 49.50 -0.35 23.89
N PRO A 400 48.91 0.71 24.46
CA PRO A 400 47.63 0.61 25.14
C PRO A 400 46.46 0.52 24.16
N MET A 401 45.40 -0.17 24.60
CA MET A 401 44.06 -0.04 24.05
C MET A 401 43.33 1.09 24.77
N LEU A 402 42.80 2.06 24.02
CA LEU A 402 42.06 3.18 24.59
C LEU A 402 40.55 2.98 24.40
N PRO A 403 39.80 2.71 25.48
CA PRO A 403 38.34 2.74 25.42
C PRO A 403 37.87 4.19 25.31
N LEU A 404 37.01 4.49 24.34
CA LEU A 404 36.50 5.83 24.08
C LEU A 404 34.97 5.82 24.08
N SER A 405 34.37 6.91 24.51
CA SER A 405 32.92 7.14 24.41
C SER A 405 32.69 8.53 23.86
N VAL A 406 31.96 8.63 22.76
CA VAL A 406 31.67 9.91 22.10
C VAL A 406 30.18 10.16 22.14
N VAL A 407 29.79 11.34 22.60
CA VAL A 407 28.39 11.78 22.61
C VAL A 407 28.13 12.58 21.35
N VAL A 408 27.21 12.08 20.52
CA VAL A 408 26.88 12.66 19.22
C VAL A 408 25.44 13.11 19.20
N HIS A 409 25.19 14.22 18.51
CA HIS A 409 23.87 14.77 18.25
C HIS A 409 23.71 15.05 16.75
N ILE A 410 22.53 14.76 16.21
CA ILE A 410 22.17 15.08 14.83
C ILE A 410 20.90 15.94 14.89
N ASP A 411 21.01 17.18 14.42
CA ASP A 411 19.85 18.06 14.31
C ASP A 411 18.86 17.53 13.25
N TYR A 412 17.56 17.67 13.52
CA TYR A 412 16.53 17.16 12.62
C TYR A 412 16.61 17.76 11.21
N GLN A 413 16.98 19.04 11.05
CA GLN A 413 17.10 19.69 9.75
C GLN A 413 18.31 19.16 8.95
N LYS A 414 19.32 18.67 9.66
CA LYS A 414 20.57 18.14 9.11
C LYS A 414 20.51 16.64 8.80
N ALA A 415 19.60 15.90 9.45
CA ALA A 415 19.46 14.46 9.30
C ALA A 415 19.35 13.97 7.83
N PRO A 416 18.59 14.63 6.93
CA PRO A 416 18.55 14.23 5.52
C PRO A 416 19.91 14.30 4.83
N GLY A 417 20.72 15.32 5.13
CA GLY A 417 22.07 15.48 4.56
C GLY A 417 23.01 14.35 4.98
N VAL A 418 22.89 13.87 6.22
CA VAL A 418 23.66 12.73 6.73
C VAL A 418 23.31 11.45 5.97
N ILE A 419 22.00 11.15 5.84
CA ILE A 419 21.53 9.96 5.13
C ILE A 419 21.86 9.99 3.64
N GLN A 420 21.83 11.16 3.02
CA GLN A 420 22.20 11.32 1.62
C GLN A 420 23.67 10.97 1.34
N ARG A 421 24.59 11.35 2.24
CA ARG A 421 26.03 11.08 2.07
C ARG A 421 26.39 9.62 2.33
N PHE A 422 25.80 9.00 3.36
CA PHE A 422 26.24 7.69 3.87
C PHE A 422 25.24 6.56 3.64
N GLY A 423 23.99 6.89 3.31
CA GLY A 423 22.87 5.95 3.16
C GLY A 423 22.27 5.48 4.49
N ASP A 424 23.10 5.26 5.52
CA ASP A 424 22.69 4.76 6.83
C ASP A 424 23.64 5.28 7.93
N ILE A 425 23.14 5.44 9.16
CA ILE A 425 23.91 5.86 10.33
C ILE A 425 25.02 4.85 10.65
N LYS A 426 24.75 3.55 10.49
CA LYS A 426 25.78 2.52 10.71
C LYS A 426 26.97 2.69 9.77
N LYS A 427 26.73 3.09 8.52
CA LYS A 427 27.79 3.36 7.53
C LYS A 427 28.54 4.63 7.87
N LEU A 428 27.85 5.69 8.27
CA LEU A 428 28.49 6.91 8.78
C LEU A 428 29.50 6.60 9.90
N ILE A 429 29.08 5.79 10.87
CA ILE A 429 29.91 5.48 12.04
C ILE A 429 31.14 4.67 11.62
N THR A 430 30.94 3.60 10.86
CA THR A 430 32.02 2.67 10.47
C THR A 430 32.96 3.22 9.39
N GLN A 431 32.46 4.02 8.46
CA GLN A 431 33.25 4.51 7.32
C GLN A 431 33.88 5.88 7.57
N THR A 432 33.36 6.67 8.52
CA THR A 432 33.80 8.05 8.73
C THR A 432 34.19 8.32 10.18
N LEU A 433 33.28 8.13 11.14
CA LEU A 433 33.59 8.48 12.53
C LEU A 433 34.74 7.64 13.10
N ASP A 434 34.69 6.32 12.89
CA ASP A 434 35.70 5.38 13.41
C ASP A 434 37.12 5.65 12.86
N PRO A 435 37.34 5.77 11.52
CA PRO A 435 38.65 6.15 10.99
C PRO A 435 39.14 7.53 11.47
N MET A 436 38.25 8.53 11.57
CA MET A 436 38.62 9.88 12.00
C MET A 436 39.05 9.92 13.47
N LEU A 437 38.30 9.25 14.34
CA LEU A 437 38.63 9.13 15.76
C LEU A 437 39.93 8.36 15.95
N SER A 438 40.07 7.22 15.28
CA SER A 438 41.29 6.40 15.32
C SER A 438 42.52 7.18 14.89
N ALA A 439 42.45 7.92 13.78
CA ALA A 439 43.56 8.74 13.30
C ALA A 439 43.93 9.84 14.32
N TYR A 440 42.94 10.56 14.83
CA TYR A 440 43.17 11.65 15.79
C TYR A 440 43.84 11.17 17.09
N PHE A 441 43.33 10.09 17.68
CA PHE A 441 43.89 9.57 18.93
C PHE A 441 45.24 8.90 18.72
N ARG A 442 45.48 8.25 17.58
CA ARG A 442 46.79 7.70 17.23
C ARG A 442 47.84 8.80 17.07
N ASP A 443 47.53 9.87 16.35
CA ASP A 443 48.43 11.02 16.17
C ASP A 443 48.73 11.74 17.50
N THR A 444 47.74 11.81 18.38
CA THR A 444 47.91 12.40 19.72
C THR A 444 48.77 11.50 20.61
N ALA A 445 48.56 10.18 20.57
CA ALA A 445 49.33 9.21 21.33
C ALA A 445 50.80 9.16 20.90
N HIS A 446 51.11 9.23 19.61
CA HIS A 446 52.50 9.24 19.12
C HIS A 446 53.33 10.42 19.62
N LYS A 447 52.69 11.53 20.00
CA LYS A 447 53.37 12.75 20.47
C LYS A 447 53.57 12.77 21.99
N LYS A 448 52.81 11.97 22.74
CA LYS A 448 52.77 11.96 24.20
C LYS A 448 53.32 10.65 24.77
N THR A 449 53.91 10.72 25.95
CA THR A 449 54.27 9.53 26.73
C THR A 449 53.02 8.93 27.39
N MET A 450 53.09 7.67 27.82
CA MET A 450 51.99 7.02 28.55
C MET A 450 51.56 7.82 29.79
N LEU A 451 52.53 8.36 30.54
CA LEU A 451 52.25 9.15 31.75
C LEU A 451 51.51 10.45 31.43
N GLU A 452 51.90 11.14 30.37
CA GLU A 452 51.25 12.37 29.92
C GLU A 452 49.81 12.12 29.45
N LEU A 453 49.54 10.98 28.80
CA LEU A 453 48.18 10.57 28.42
C LEU A 453 47.27 10.38 29.66
N LEU A 454 47.83 9.88 30.76
CA LEU A 454 47.09 9.65 32.01
C LEU A 454 46.92 10.94 32.83
N GLN A 455 47.97 11.75 32.96
CA GLN A 455 47.96 12.97 33.78
C GLN A 455 47.20 14.12 33.10
N GLN A 456 47.32 14.26 31.78
CA GLN A 456 46.71 15.35 31.02
C GLN A 456 45.40 14.95 30.35
N ARG A 457 44.71 13.92 30.87
CA ARG A 457 43.47 13.37 30.25
C ARG A 457 42.42 14.45 30.00
N ASP A 458 42.21 15.33 30.96
CA ASP A 458 41.19 16.40 30.85
C ASP A 458 41.53 17.40 29.74
N LEU A 459 42.81 17.75 29.60
CA LEU A 459 43.29 18.62 28.53
C LEU A 459 43.13 17.94 27.16
N ILE A 460 43.51 16.66 27.06
CA ILE A 460 43.38 15.88 25.82
C ILE A 460 41.90 15.75 25.43
N GLN A 461 40.99 15.54 26.38
CA GLN A 461 39.55 15.49 26.11
C GLN A 461 39.02 16.82 25.59
N GLN A 462 39.44 17.95 26.18
CA GLN A 462 39.03 19.29 25.71
C GLN A 462 39.55 19.59 24.30
N GLU A 463 40.82 19.29 24.02
CA GLU A 463 41.42 19.43 22.70
C GLU A 463 40.71 18.53 21.67
N ALA A 464 40.49 17.26 22.02
CA ALA A 464 39.78 16.28 21.20
C ALA A 464 38.37 16.76 20.86
N ARG A 465 37.63 17.22 21.86
CA ARG A 465 36.27 17.73 21.70
C ARG A 465 36.24 18.90 20.71
N SER A 466 37.14 19.87 20.84
CA SER A 466 37.21 21.02 19.93
C SER A 466 37.53 20.62 18.50
N GLU A 467 38.54 19.77 18.31
CA GLU A 467 38.97 19.35 16.96
C GLU A 467 37.93 18.44 16.28
N LEU A 468 37.39 17.46 17.00
CA LEU A 468 36.38 16.54 16.49
C LEU A 468 35.06 17.26 16.22
N ARG A 469 34.67 18.26 17.03
CA ARG A 469 33.49 19.09 16.75
C ARG A 469 33.63 19.85 15.43
N ARG A 470 34.83 20.36 15.13
CA ARG A 470 35.10 21.00 13.83
C ARG A 470 34.99 20.00 12.68
N LYS A 471 35.66 18.84 12.79
CA LYS A 471 35.65 17.80 11.74
C LYS A 471 34.26 17.22 11.51
N PHE A 472 33.50 16.90 12.56
CA PHE A 472 32.16 16.33 12.46
C PHE A 472 31.15 17.34 11.93
N GLY A 473 31.35 18.63 12.20
CA GLY A 473 30.52 19.71 11.65
C GLY A 473 30.53 19.77 10.12
N GLU A 474 31.62 19.34 9.46
CA GLU A 474 31.69 19.24 8.00
C GLU A 474 30.74 18.16 7.44
N PHE A 475 30.31 17.21 8.27
CA PHE A 475 29.40 16.12 7.95
C PHE A 475 27.99 16.32 8.51
N ASP A 476 27.64 17.54 8.91
CA ASP A 476 26.34 17.89 9.49
C ASP A 476 26.03 17.18 10.83
N ILE A 477 27.08 16.80 11.57
CA ILE A 477 26.99 16.09 12.85
C ILE A 477 27.59 16.94 13.96
N GLU A 478 26.95 16.94 15.13
CA GLU A 478 27.40 17.69 16.29
C GLU A 478 28.06 16.78 17.32
N CYS A 479 29.35 16.96 17.54
CA CYS A 479 30.08 16.33 18.64
C CYS A 479 29.79 17.10 19.93
N VAL A 480 29.04 16.49 20.85
CA VAL A 480 28.67 17.11 22.13
C VAL A 480 29.83 16.97 23.10
N ASP A 481 30.36 15.75 23.25
CA ASP A 481 31.44 15.47 24.20
C ASP A 481 32.26 14.22 23.82
N VAL A 482 33.48 14.15 24.34
CA VAL A 482 34.42 13.03 24.09
C VAL A 482 35.03 12.57 25.41
N LEU A 483 34.69 11.36 25.81
CA LEU A 483 35.13 10.75 27.05
C LEU A 483 36.15 9.65 26.75
N ILE A 484 37.38 9.91 27.13
CA ILE A 484 38.47 8.92 27.12
C ILE A 484 38.34 8.07 28.38
N GLY A 485 38.32 6.73 28.32
CA GLY A 485 38.33 5.85 29.49
C GLY A 485 39.75 5.59 30.05
N LYS A 486 39.89 4.69 31.03
CA LYS A 486 41.22 4.24 31.49
C LYS A 486 41.83 3.37 30.38
N PRO A 487 43.03 3.69 29.86
CA PRO A 487 43.70 2.83 28.89
C PRO A 487 44.00 1.48 29.54
N ASP A 488 43.74 0.42 28.80
CA ASP A 488 43.98 -0.96 29.23
C ASP A 488 45.01 -1.59 28.28
N THR A 489 45.89 -2.43 28.79
CA THR A 489 46.91 -3.10 27.99
C THR A 489 46.62 -4.59 27.99
N THR A 490 46.86 -5.26 26.86
CA THR A 490 46.69 -6.72 26.74
C THR A 490 47.62 -7.54 27.64
N ASP A 491 48.59 -6.92 28.31
CA ASP A 491 49.52 -7.60 29.20
C ASP A 491 48.84 -8.10 30.49
N ILE A 492 48.61 -9.41 30.51
CA ILE A 492 48.06 -10.18 31.62
C ILE A 492 49.04 -10.10 32.79
N GLY A 493 48.79 -9.14 33.70
CA GLY A 493 49.26 -9.21 35.07
C GLY A 493 50.07 -8.00 35.53
N GLY A 494 49.38 -6.92 35.90
CA GLY A 494 49.74 -5.96 36.98
C GLY A 494 51.11 -5.25 36.97
N LYS A 495 52.07 -5.67 36.14
CA LYS A 495 53.45 -5.17 36.08
C LYS A 495 53.50 -3.73 35.61
N ILE A 496 52.63 -3.36 34.68
CA ILE A 496 52.52 -1.99 34.20
C ILE A 496 51.83 -1.10 35.24
N GLU A 497 50.85 -1.59 36.00
CA GLU A 497 50.27 -0.82 37.11
C GLU A 497 51.33 -0.52 38.18
N THR A 498 52.19 -1.49 38.51
CA THR A 498 53.34 -1.26 39.38
C THR A 498 54.40 -0.34 38.77
N LEU A 499 54.65 -0.40 37.46
CA LEU A 499 55.59 0.50 36.76
C LEU A 499 55.03 1.92 36.62
N LEU A 500 53.73 2.09 36.42
CA LEU A 500 53.04 3.38 36.42
C LEU A 500 53.09 4.01 37.81
N GLU A 501 52.87 3.22 38.86
CA GLU A 501 53.07 3.65 40.25
C GLU A 501 54.52 4.10 40.47
N GLN A 502 55.50 3.33 39.99
CA GLN A 502 56.93 3.66 40.08
C GLN A 502 57.29 4.94 39.28
N LEU A 503 56.75 5.12 38.08
CA LEU A 503 56.95 6.33 37.28
C LEU A 503 56.33 7.55 37.96
N ARG A 504 55.14 7.40 38.55
CA ARG A 504 54.47 8.43 39.34
C ARG A 504 55.28 8.80 40.59
N LEU A 505 55.83 7.82 41.29
CA LEU A 505 56.74 8.02 42.43
C LEU A 505 58.04 8.71 42.02
N ARG A 506 58.62 8.32 40.87
CA ARG A 506 59.83 8.95 40.33
C ARG A 506 59.59 10.43 39.99
N GLN A 507 58.44 10.75 39.40
CA GLN A 507 58.03 12.12 39.10
C GLN A 507 57.86 12.95 40.38
N LEU A 508 57.16 12.40 41.38
CA LEU A 508 57.01 13.01 42.71
C LEU A 508 58.37 13.29 43.35
N SER A 509 59.33 12.38 43.18
CA SER A 509 60.69 12.55 43.69
C SER A 509 61.42 13.70 42.98
N ILE A 510 61.24 13.85 41.65
CA ILE A 510 61.83 14.96 40.88
C ILE A 510 61.18 16.30 41.25
N GLU A 511 59.85 16.36 41.38
CA GLU A 511 59.16 17.59 41.82
C GLU A 511 59.56 17.97 43.25
N GLN A 512 59.75 17.00 44.15
CA GLN A 512 60.27 17.25 45.48
C GLN A 512 61.69 17.83 45.43
N ILE A 513 62.58 17.30 44.59
CA ILE A 513 63.93 17.83 44.39
C ILE A 513 63.88 19.27 43.87
N GLU A 514 63.08 19.56 42.84
CA GLU A 514 62.89 20.93 42.34
C GLU A 514 62.34 21.87 43.42
N THR A 515 61.40 21.39 44.24
CA THR A 515 60.82 22.16 45.34
C THR A 515 61.88 22.45 46.40
N TYR A 516 62.71 21.47 46.76
CA TYR A 516 63.84 21.64 47.68
C TYR A 516 64.90 22.60 47.12
N GLU A 517 65.23 22.51 45.84
CA GLU A 517 66.16 23.45 45.20
C GLU A 517 65.61 24.88 45.16
N ARG A 518 64.32 25.06 44.86
CA ARG A 518 63.66 26.37 44.93
C ARG A 518 63.63 26.92 46.36
N GLN A 519 63.37 26.08 47.36
CA GLN A 519 63.43 26.46 48.77
C GLN A 519 64.85 26.87 49.18
N ARG A 520 65.87 26.13 48.73
CA ARG A 520 67.28 26.45 48.98
C ARG A 520 67.69 27.77 48.32
N ALA A 521 67.33 27.98 47.05
CA ALA A 521 67.60 29.22 46.35
C ALA A 521 66.87 30.44 46.96
N ALA A 522 65.65 30.25 47.49
CA ALA A 522 64.93 31.27 48.23
C ALA A 522 65.59 31.60 49.57
N ALA A 523 66.08 30.60 50.30
CA ALA A 523 66.81 30.76 51.55
C ALA A 523 68.18 31.45 51.36
N GLU A 524 68.88 31.15 50.26
CA GLU A 524 70.14 31.83 49.91
C GLU A 524 69.93 33.29 49.50
N LYS A 525 68.79 33.66 48.91
CA LYS A 525 68.44 35.06 48.62
C LYS A 525 67.97 35.89 49.83
N GLN A 526 67.62 35.24 50.94
CA GLN A 526 67.19 35.90 52.18
C GLN A 526 68.36 36.17 53.16
N ARG A 527 69.55 35.65 52.88
CA ARG A 527 70.81 36.03 53.55
C ARG A 527 71.49 37.15 52.80
#